data_AF-M1ZP44-F1
#
_entry.id   AF-M1ZP44-F1
#
_cell.length_a   1.000
_cell.length_b   1.000
_cell.length_c   1.000
_cell.angle_alpha   90.00
_cell.angle_beta   90.00
_cell.angle_gamma   90.00
#
_symmetry.space_group_name_H-M   'P 1'
#
loop_
_entity.id
_entity.type
_entity.pdbx_description
1 polymer ?
#
loop_
_entity_poly.entity_id
_entity_poly.type
_entity_poly.pdbx_seq_one_letter_code
_entity_poly.pdbx_strand_id
1 'polypeptide(L)'
;LPAEKKLAQLLVRLGVHFKKNKNDKYYIIDYSHEEIAQLIGSCRVTVTKILNSFQEKGMISLGYKKIKIIDEKGLKKEYYHYFV
;
A
#
# COMPACT_ATOMS: atom_id res chain seq x y z
N LEU A 1 -1.26 10.45 -11.93
CA LEU A 1 -1.77 10.01 -10.61
C LEU A 1 -0.92 10.61 -9.51
N PRO A 2 -1.52 11.27 -8.49
CA PRO A 2 -0.82 11.67 -7.27
C PRO A 2 -0.07 10.49 -6.62
N ALA A 3 1.03 10.77 -5.92
CA ALA A 3 1.88 9.74 -5.31
C ALA A 3 1.11 8.80 -4.38
N GLU A 4 0.14 9.33 -3.62
CA GLU A 4 -0.75 8.55 -2.76
C GLU A 4 -1.54 7.49 -3.51
N LYS A 5 -2.15 7.86 -4.65
CA LYS A 5 -2.92 6.93 -5.47
C LYS A 5 -2.03 5.87 -6.12
N LYS A 6 -0.83 6.25 -6.60
CA LYS A 6 0.15 5.29 -7.12
C LYS A 6 0.57 4.27 -6.07
N LEU A 7 0.78 4.74 -4.83
CA LEU A 7 1.12 3.87 -3.71
C LEU A 7 -0.02 2.91 -3.37
N ALA A 8 -1.24 3.40 -3.22
CA ALA A 8 -2.41 2.56 -2.96
C ALA A 8 -2.58 1.49 -4.07
N GLN A 9 -2.45 1.89 -5.33
CA GLN A 9 -2.51 0.98 -6.47
C GLN A 9 -1.41 -0.08 -6.41
N LEU A 10 -0.17 0.30 -6.11
CA LEU A 10 0.96 -0.64 -5.98
C LEU A 10 0.67 -1.67 -4.88
N LEU A 11 0.27 -1.23 -3.68
CA LEU A 11 0.00 -2.12 -2.55
C LEU A 11 -1.15 -3.10 -2.82
N VAL A 12 -2.21 -2.64 -3.51
CA VAL A 12 -3.31 -3.52 -3.94
C VAL A 12 -2.84 -4.53 -4.98
N ARG A 13 -2.07 -4.11 -5.99
CA ARG A 13 -1.55 -5.00 -7.03
C ARG A 13 -0.62 -6.05 -6.45
N LEU A 14 0.35 -5.65 -5.64
CA LEU A 14 1.27 -6.59 -4.96
C LEU A 14 0.48 -7.58 -4.09
N GLY A 15 -0.59 -7.13 -3.45
CA GLY A 15 -1.48 -7.99 -2.67
C GLY A 15 -2.14 -9.12 -3.42
N VAL A 16 -2.60 -8.84 -4.65
CA VAL A 16 -3.17 -9.88 -5.51
C VAL A 16 -2.13 -10.95 -5.84
N HIS A 17 -0.86 -10.57 -5.99
CA HIS A 17 0.23 -11.50 -6.28
C HIS A 17 0.72 -12.29 -5.05
N PHE A 18 0.71 -11.68 -3.86
CA PHE A 18 1.25 -12.31 -2.64
C PHE A 18 0.20 -13.01 -1.77
N LYS A 19 -1.10 -12.86 -2.04
CA LYS A 19 -2.14 -13.64 -1.36
C LYS A 19 -1.97 -15.12 -1.69
N LYS A 20 -1.52 -15.90 -0.69
CA LYS A 20 -1.38 -17.35 -0.80
C LYS A 20 -2.75 -18.03 -0.88
N ASN A 21 -3.76 -17.48 -0.19
CA ASN A 21 -5.16 -17.92 -0.31
C ASN A 21 -6.12 -16.73 -0.49
N LYS A 22 -7.20 -16.94 -1.26
CA LYS A 22 -8.28 -15.94 -1.43
C LYS A 22 -8.94 -15.54 -0.10
N ASN A 23 -8.88 -16.39 0.93
CA ASN A 23 -9.47 -16.16 2.25
C ASN A 23 -8.51 -15.54 3.26
N ASP A 24 -7.26 -15.23 2.88
CA ASP A 24 -6.32 -14.60 3.80
C ASP A 24 -6.82 -13.21 4.18
N LYS A 25 -7.01 -13.00 5.49
CA LYS A 25 -7.49 -11.72 6.06
C LYS A 25 -6.46 -10.59 5.90
N TYR A 26 -5.19 -10.92 5.67
CA TYR A 26 -4.10 -9.98 5.47
C TYR A 26 -3.02 -10.60 4.59
N TYR A 27 -2.16 -9.76 4.02
CA TYR A 27 -0.94 -10.20 3.34
C TYR A 27 0.20 -9.24 3.68
N ILE A 28 1.43 -9.72 3.53
CA ILE A 28 2.65 -8.97 3.85
C ILE A 28 3.40 -8.70 2.56
N ILE A 29 3.81 -7.45 2.39
CA ILE A 29 4.68 -6.99 1.32
C ILE A 29 6.06 -6.75 1.94
N ASP A 30 7.09 -7.42 1.43
CA ASP A 30 8.48 -7.29 1.87
C ASP A 30 9.21 -6.30 0.97
N TYR A 31 8.87 -5.02 1.12
CA TYR A 31 9.48 -3.92 0.41
C TYR A 31 9.77 -2.78 1.38
N SER A 32 10.96 -2.21 1.28
CA SER A 32 11.32 -0.99 1.97
C SER A 32 10.62 0.23 1.36
N HIS A 33 10.60 1.33 2.12
CA HIS A 33 10.04 2.59 1.65
C HIS A 33 10.82 3.16 0.45
N GLU A 34 12.11 2.84 0.32
CA GLU A 34 12.95 3.27 -0.78
C GLU A 34 12.60 2.52 -2.07
N GLU A 35 12.47 1.19 -2.01
CA GLU A 35 12.09 0.38 -3.17
C GLU A 35 10.69 0.77 -3.68
N ILE A 36 9.75 1.02 -2.75
CA ILE A 36 8.43 1.53 -3.09
C ILE A 36 8.51 2.89 -3.79
N ALA A 37 9.36 3.79 -3.30
CA ALA A 37 9.56 5.12 -3.90
C ALA A 37 10.07 5.00 -5.34
N GLN A 38 11.04 4.12 -5.58
CA GLN A 38 11.55 3.82 -6.91
C GLN A 38 10.45 3.26 -7.83
N LEU A 39 9.62 2.33 -7.33
CA LEU A 39 8.53 1.72 -8.10
C LEU A 39 7.44 2.72 -8.52
N ILE A 40 7.14 3.73 -7.69
CA ILE A 40 6.09 4.72 -7.99
C ILE A 40 6.63 6.03 -8.61
N GLY A 41 7.95 6.15 -8.76
CA GLY A 41 8.62 7.37 -9.21
C GLY A 41 8.40 8.54 -8.24
N SER A 42 8.70 8.32 -6.96
CA SER A 42 8.61 9.30 -5.88
C SER A 42 9.87 9.26 -5.02
N CYS A 43 9.90 9.98 -3.91
CA CYS A 43 10.99 9.91 -2.93
C CYS A 43 10.53 9.21 -1.64
N ARG A 44 11.48 8.63 -0.91
CA ARG A 44 11.24 7.92 0.35
C ARG A 44 10.46 8.74 1.37
N VAL A 45 10.71 10.04 1.46
CA VAL A 45 10.01 10.94 2.39
C VAL A 45 8.52 11.00 2.07
N THR A 46 8.16 11.18 0.80
CA THR A 46 6.77 11.19 0.35
C THR A 46 6.10 9.84 0.59
N VAL A 47 6.75 8.73 0.26
CA VAL A 47 6.23 7.38 0.53
C VAL A 47 6.00 7.16 2.02
N THR A 48 6.96 7.54 2.86
CA THR A 48 6.84 7.39 4.32
C THR A 48 5.64 8.16 4.87
N LYS A 49 5.43 9.42 4.41
CA LYS A 49 4.27 10.22 4.82
C LYS A 49 2.95 9.55 4.44
N ILE A 50 2.84 9.02 3.23
CA ILE A 50 1.62 8.36 2.77
C ILE A 50 1.40 7.04 3.53
N LEU A 51 2.44 6.22 3.70
CA LEU A 51 2.35 4.97 4.46
C LEU A 51 1.92 5.22 5.91
N ASN A 52 2.45 6.26 6.55
CA ASN A 52 2.02 6.65 7.89
C ASN A 52 0.54 7.03 7.90
N SER A 53 0.07 7.82 6.92
CA SER A 53 -1.36 8.16 6.81
C SER A 53 -2.24 6.92 6.61
N PHE A 54 -1.82 5.95 5.79
CA PHE A 54 -2.55 4.69 5.64
C PHE A 54 -2.57 3.87 6.94
N GLN A 55 -1.49 3.91 7.72
CA GLN A 55 -1.43 3.26 9.03
C GLN A 55 -2.37 3.94 10.04
N GLU A 56 -2.38 5.27 10.09
CA GLU A 56 -3.29 6.06 10.94
C GLU A 56 -4.76 5.79 10.59
N LYS A 57 -5.07 5.63 9.30
CA LYS A 57 -6.40 5.22 8.82
C LYS A 57 -6.73 3.74 9.08
N GLY A 58 -5.82 2.96 9.69
CA GLY A 58 -6.03 1.54 9.99
C GLY A 58 -5.98 0.61 8.77
N MET A 59 -5.52 1.10 7.62
CA MET A 59 -5.49 0.32 6.38
C MET A 59 -4.31 -0.66 6.32
N ILE A 60 -3.20 -0.28 6.95
CA ILE A 60 -1.95 -1.05 6.96
C ILE A 60 -1.32 -1.04 8.36
N SER A 61 -0.38 -1.94 8.59
CA SER A 61 0.55 -1.89 9.71
C SER A 61 1.98 -2.00 9.19
N LEU A 62 2.85 -1.11 9.64
CA LEU A 62 4.25 -1.05 9.26
C LEU A 62 5.11 -1.84 10.27
N GLY A 63 6.06 -2.60 9.75
CA GLY A 63 7.11 -3.28 10.51
C GLY A 63 8.45 -3.17 9.80
N TYR A 64 9.51 -3.76 10.37
CA TYR A 64 10.84 -3.71 9.76
C TYR A 64 10.83 -4.34 8.35
N LYS A 65 11.02 -3.49 7.32
CA LYS A 65 10.92 -3.81 5.88
C LYS A 65 9.61 -4.48 5.43
N LYS A 66 8.58 -4.47 6.29
CA LYS A 66 7.34 -5.22 6.06
C LYS A 66 6.15 -4.29 6.14
N ILE A 67 5.25 -4.42 5.17
CA ILE A 67 3.97 -3.73 5.16
C ILE A 67 2.87 -4.78 5.18
N LYS A 68 2.12 -4.83 6.28
CA LYS A 68 0.98 -5.72 6.45
C LYS A 68 -0.28 -4.98 5.99
N ILE A 69 -0.95 -5.48 4.97
CA ILE A 69 -2.23 -4.91 4.52
C ILE A 69 -3.37 -5.49 5.35
N ILE A 70 -4.11 -4.61 6.03
CA ILE A 70 -5.20 -4.96 6.96
C ILE A 70 -6.56 -4.72 6.30
N ASP A 71 -6.72 -3.59 5.61
CA ASP A 71 -7.94 -3.24 4.88
C ASP A 71 -7.67 -2.94 3.40
N GLU A 72 -7.67 -4.00 2.59
CA GLU A 72 -7.56 -3.88 1.13
C GLU A 72 -8.72 -3.08 0.53
N LYS A 73 -9.92 -3.13 1.12
CA LYS A 73 -11.08 -2.39 0.60
C LYS A 73 -10.90 -0.88 0.81
N GLY A 74 -10.36 -0.47 1.96
CA GLY A 74 -9.97 0.91 2.25
C GLY A 74 -8.95 1.43 1.24
N LEU A 75 -7.86 0.68 0.99
CA LEU A 75 -6.86 1.04 -0.02
C LEU A 75 -7.45 1.11 -1.44
N LYS A 76 -8.36 0.19 -1.78
CA LYS A 76 -9.09 0.23 -3.06
C LYS A 76 -9.95 1.48 -3.18
N LYS A 77 -10.62 1.95 -2.11
CA LYS A 77 -11.40 3.19 -2.16
C LYS A 77 -10.52 4.41 -2.44
N GLU A 78 -9.36 4.51 -1.79
CA GLU A 78 -8.36 5.57 -2.05
C GLU A 78 -7.86 5.55 -3.51
N TYR A 79 -7.85 4.36 -4.12
CA TYR A 79 -7.55 4.16 -5.53
C TYR A 79 -8.72 4.52 -6.48
N TYR A 80 -9.96 4.09 -6.19
CA TYR A 80 -11.10 4.15 -7.10
C TYR A 80 -11.94 5.44 -7.06
N HIS A 81 -11.67 6.39 -6.16
CA HIS A 81 -12.41 7.67 -6.05
C HIS A 81 -12.21 8.63 -7.27
N TYR A 82 -11.95 8.12 -8.47
CA TYR A 82 -11.78 8.91 -9.70
C TYR A 82 -12.43 8.28 -10.95
N PHE A 83 -13.18 7.17 -10.80
CA PHE A 83 -13.92 6.55 -11.91
C PHE A 83 -15.45 6.70 -11.79
N VAL A 84 -15.91 7.62 -10.93
CA VAL A 84 -17.31 8.07 -10.85
C VAL A 84 -17.31 9.59 -10.88
#